data_AF-A0A1Z8JT42-F1
#
_entry.id   AF-A0A1Z8JT42-F1
#
_cell.length_a   1.000
_cell.length_b   1.000
_cell.length_c   1.000
_cell.angle_alpha   90.00
_cell.angle_beta   90.00
_cell.angle_gamma   90.00
#
_symmetry.space_group_name_H-M   'P 1'
#
loop_
_entity.id
_entity.type
_entity.pdbx_description
1 polymer ?
#
loop_
_entity_poly.entity_id
_entity_poly.type
_entity_poly.pdbx_seq_one_letter_code
_entity_poly.pdbx_strand_id
1 'polypeptide(L)'
;MYTKCLITNKPLEEPIVSDWRGHLYSKEAVIGELLQKKGRFKSLNDVIDIKIRLENGKLTCPLSGKVVDLLDDDVTLQELQFSYIVPCGCAMNTKVLRDLNAVRCPLCHEPFDQQNIIDINGNEAELQKRMDTLMEKRLYHNLKERKRKKTPEDKVSKKRKVL
;
A
#
# COMPACT_ATOMS: atom_id res chain seq x y z
N MET A 1 8.47 11.86 8.62
CA MET A 1 8.04 10.43 8.54
C MET A 1 7.56 10.00 7.14
N TYR A 2 7.21 10.90 6.23
CA TYR A 2 6.72 10.56 4.87
C TYR A 2 7.75 10.66 3.75
N THR A 3 9.02 10.97 4.07
CA THR A 3 10.05 11.26 3.07
C THR A 3 11.11 10.20 2.92
N LYS A 4 11.13 9.17 3.78
CA LYS A 4 12.21 8.16 3.80
C LYS A 4 11.67 6.76 3.58
N CYS A 5 12.38 5.99 2.77
CA CYS A 5 12.16 4.57 2.56
C CYS A 5 12.58 3.80 3.81
N LEU A 6 11.68 2.97 4.37
CA LEU A 6 11.95 2.26 5.61
C LEU A 6 12.95 1.09 5.44
N ILE A 7 13.21 0.63 4.21
CA ILE A 7 14.24 -0.38 3.92
C ILE A 7 15.64 0.25 3.88
N THR A 8 15.79 1.33 3.12
CA THR A 8 17.11 1.90 2.80
C THR A 8 17.49 3.11 3.64
N ASN A 9 16.54 3.69 4.39
CA ASN A 9 16.65 4.98 5.07
C ASN A 9 17.02 6.17 4.14
N LYS A 10 16.96 5.98 2.83
CA LYS A 10 17.14 7.02 1.82
C LYS A 10 15.83 7.76 1.57
N PRO A 11 15.86 8.95 0.94
CA PRO A 11 14.65 9.60 0.44
C PRO A 11 13.80 8.65 -0.39
N LEU A 12 12.47 8.77 -0.30
CA LEU A 12 11.55 8.03 -1.17
C LEU A 12 11.72 8.50 -2.60
N GLU A 13 11.77 7.54 -3.51
CA GLU A 13 11.88 7.76 -4.95
C GLU A 13 10.68 7.08 -5.62
N GLU A 14 10.05 7.78 -6.57
CA GLU A 14 8.96 7.20 -7.34
C GLU A 14 9.48 6.11 -8.29
N PRO A 15 8.75 4.98 -8.44
CA PRO A 15 7.44 4.68 -7.87
C PRO A 15 7.48 4.31 -6.38
N ILE A 16 6.54 4.84 -5.60
CA ILE A 16 6.39 4.53 -4.17
C ILE A 16 5.42 3.38 -3.99
N VAL A 17 5.75 2.43 -3.11
CA VAL A 17 4.87 1.33 -2.72
C VAL A 17 4.63 1.33 -1.21
N SER A 18 3.51 0.74 -0.78
CA SER A 18 3.22 0.52 0.63
C SER A 18 2.93 -0.95 0.93
N ASP A 19 3.34 -1.38 2.12
CA ASP A 19 2.94 -2.65 2.70
C ASP A 19 1.63 -2.51 3.50
N TRP A 20 1.15 -3.62 4.03
CA TRP A 20 -0.10 -3.63 4.79
C TRP A 20 -0.09 -2.82 6.08
N ARG A 21 1.08 -2.45 6.58
CA ARG A 21 1.27 -1.68 7.81
C ARG A 21 1.20 -0.18 7.53
N GLY A 22 1.01 0.21 6.27
CA GLY A 22 1.02 1.61 5.86
C GLY A 22 2.42 2.21 5.81
N HIS A 23 3.48 1.39 5.81
CA HIS A 23 4.83 1.91 5.61
C HIS A 23 5.10 2.17 4.14
N LEU A 24 5.94 3.16 3.85
CA LEU A 24 6.30 3.54 2.49
C LEU A 24 7.70 3.08 2.12
N TYR A 25 7.85 2.67 0.87
CA TYR A 25 9.09 2.15 0.31
C TYR A 25 9.25 2.61 -1.14
N SER A 26 10.50 2.84 -1.57
CA SER A 26 10.79 2.94 -3.00
C SER A 26 10.64 1.56 -3.63
N LYS A 27 9.95 1.45 -4.77
CA LYS A 27 9.69 0.17 -5.44
C LYS A 27 10.97 -0.60 -5.76
N GLU A 28 12.03 0.10 -6.12
CA GLU A 28 13.35 -0.48 -6.39
C GLU A 28 13.93 -1.20 -5.17
N ALA A 29 13.75 -0.64 -3.97
CA ALA A 29 14.23 -1.25 -2.73
C ALA A 29 13.52 -2.58 -2.45
N VAL A 30 12.19 -2.61 -2.64
CA VAL A 30 11.39 -3.85 -2.48
C VAL A 30 11.80 -4.90 -3.52
N ILE A 31 12.04 -4.50 -4.77
CA ILE A 31 12.50 -5.42 -5.82
C ILE A 31 13.88 -5.97 -5.47
N GLY A 32 14.82 -5.13 -5.04
CA GLY A 32 16.16 -5.55 -4.62
C GLY A 32 16.12 -6.57 -3.48
N GLU A 33 15.24 -6.35 -2.50
CA GLU A 33 15.01 -7.26 -1.37
C GLU A 33 14.46 -8.61 -1.82
N LEU A 34 13.45 -8.61 -2.70
CA LEU A 34 12.87 -9.82 -3.28
C LEU A 34 13.88 -10.64 -4.10
N LEU A 35 14.74 -9.97 -4.88
CA LEU A 35 15.78 -10.63 -5.66
C LEU A 35 16.82 -11.32 -4.78
N GLN A 36 17.19 -10.70 -3.66
CA GLN A 36 18.12 -11.27 -2.71
C GLN A 36 17.50 -12.38 -1.84
N LYS A 37 16.17 -12.59 -1.90
CA LYS A 37 15.40 -13.50 -1.04
C LYS A 37 15.69 -13.30 0.45
N LYS A 38 16.05 -12.07 0.82
CA LYS A 38 16.32 -11.64 2.18
C LYS A 38 15.24 -10.63 2.54
N GLY A 39 14.83 -10.57 3.80
CA GLY A 39 13.89 -9.56 4.27
C GLY A 39 12.44 -10.04 4.42
N ARG A 40 11.52 -9.08 4.34
CA ARG A 40 10.14 -9.10 4.80
C ARG A 40 9.17 -9.52 3.71
N PHE A 41 9.44 -9.11 2.47
CA PHE A 41 8.55 -9.36 1.33
C PHE A 41 8.79 -10.73 0.72
N LYS A 42 7.72 -11.47 0.43
CA LYS A 42 7.76 -12.77 -0.25
C LYS A 42 7.32 -12.65 -1.70
N SER A 43 6.50 -11.65 -2.01
CA SER A 43 5.96 -11.38 -3.33
C SER A 43 5.74 -9.89 -3.53
N LEU A 44 5.75 -9.44 -4.78
CA LEU A 44 5.25 -8.11 -5.16
C LEU A 44 3.76 -7.93 -4.81
N ASN A 45 3.01 -9.00 -4.54
CA ASN A 45 1.64 -8.88 -4.05
C ASN A 45 1.54 -8.43 -2.58
N ASP A 46 2.65 -8.50 -1.82
CA ASP A 46 2.68 -8.05 -0.42
C ASP A 46 2.65 -6.52 -0.30
N VAL A 47 2.83 -5.82 -1.43
CA VAL A 47 2.82 -4.35 -1.53
C VAL A 47 1.84 -3.87 -2.60
N ILE A 48 1.50 -2.59 -2.56
CA ILE A 48 0.69 -1.88 -3.54
C ILE A 48 1.38 -0.58 -3.98
N ASP A 49 1.30 -0.24 -5.27
CA ASP A 49 1.78 1.04 -5.79
C ASP A 49 0.91 2.18 -5.26
N ILE A 50 1.53 3.19 -4.66
CA ILE A 50 0.86 4.34 -4.05
C ILE A 50 0.96 5.55 -4.97
N LYS A 51 -0.20 6.16 -5.25
CA LYS A 51 -0.32 7.40 -6.01
C LYS A 51 -0.43 8.55 -5.03
N ILE A 52 0.72 8.98 -4.52
CA ILE A 52 0.86 10.15 -3.65
C ILE A 52 1.65 11.22 -4.40
N ARG A 53 1.25 12.49 -4.30
CA ARG A 53 2.00 13.60 -4.90
C ARG A 53 2.97 14.15 -3.86
N LEU A 54 4.23 13.71 -3.93
CA LEU A 54 5.32 14.17 -3.08
C LEU A 54 6.37 14.89 -3.96
N GLU A 55 6.39 16.22 -3.92
CA GLU A 55 7.32 17.03 -4.71
C GLU A 55 8.15 17.91 -3.78
N ASN A 56 9.48 17.78 -3.83
CA ASN A 56 10.42 18.60 -3.03
C ASN A 56 10.08 18.66 -1.52
N GLY A 57 9.61 17.55 -0.94
CA GLY A 57 9.20 17.50 0.46
C GLY A 57 7.78 18.00 0.73
N LYS A 58 7.03 18.42 -0.29
CA LYS A 58 5.64 18.88 -0.17
C LYS A 58 4.67 17.77 -0.55
N LEU A 59 3.76 17.45 0.35
CA LEU A 59 2.63 16.56 0.10
C LEU A 59 1.42 17.35 -0.36
N THR A 60 0.87 17.01 -1.52
CA THR A 60 -0.35 17.64 -2.02
C THR A 60 -1.52 16.67 -1.93
N CYS A 61 -2.56 17.05 -1.20
CA CYS A 61 -3.81 16.30 -1.18
C CYS A 61 -4.59 16.52 -2.49
N PRO A 62 -4.90 15.47 -3.26
CA PRO A 62 -5.58 15.61 -4.55
C PRO A 62 -7.06 16.01 -4.43
N LEU A 63 -7.69 15.84 -3.26
CA LEU A 63 -9.09 16.20 -3.04
C LEU A 63 -9.29 17.61 -2.49
N SER A 64 -8.47 18.02 -1.53
CA SER A 64 -8.60 19.34 -0.91
C SER A 64 -7.71 20.41 -1.55
N GLY A 65 -6.76 20.01 -2.40
CA GLY A 65 -5.72 20.91 -2.94
C GLY A 65 -4.74 21.42 -1.88
N LYS A 66 -4.87 20.97 -0.63
CA LYS A 66 -4.01 21.39 0.48
C LYS A 66 -2.61 20.84 0.28
N VAL A 67 -1.63 21.74 0.28
CA VAL A 67 -0.20 21.42 0.24
C VAL A 67 0.34 21.48 1.66
N VAL A 68 1.07 20.44 2.04
CA VAL A 68 1.69 20.28 3.36
C VAL A 68 3.18 20.17 3.15
N ASP A 69 3.95 21.14 3.64
CA ASP A 69 5.41 21.10 3.57
C ASP A 69 5.95 20.23 4.71
N LEU A 70 6.57 19.09 4.38
CA LEU A 70 7.10 18.18 5.40
C LEU A 70 8.39 18.69 6.05
N LEU A 71 8.94 19.82 5.57
CA LEU A 71 10.11 20.48 6.12
C LEU A 71 9.74 21.59 7.12
N ASP A 72 8.48 22.01 7.15
CA ASP A 72 8.01 23.00 8.10
C ASP A 72 7.77 22.35 9.47
N ASP A 73 8.34 22.92 10.52
CA ASP A 73 8.20 22.44 11.90
C ASP A 73 6.80 22.69 12.49
N ASP A 74 6.02 23.60 11.90
CA ASP A 74 4.68 24.00 12.35
C ASP A 74 3.54 23.12 11.82
N VAL A 75 3.84 22.06 11.05
CA VAL A 75 2.78 21.22 10.48
C VAL A 75 2.10 20.37 11.54
N THR A 76 0.78 20.45 11.58
CA THR A 76 -0.02 19.66 12.52
C THR A 76 -0.13 18.19 12.10
N LEU A 77 -0.23 17.29 13.09
CA LEU A 77 -0.43 15.86 12.82
C LEU A 77 -1.67 15.56 11.96
N GLN A 78 -2.72 16.40 12.06
CA GLN A 78 -3.94 16.25 11.25
C GLN A 78 -3.70 16.53 9.76
N GLU A 79 -2.82 17.48 9.46
CA GLU A 79 -2.44 17.81 8.08
C GLU A 79 -1.55 16.73 7.47
N LEU A 80 -0.80 16.02 8.31
CA LEU A 80 0.07 14.92 7.93
C LEU A 80 -0.64 13.58 7.79
N GLN A 81 -1.90 13.44 8.20
CA GLN A 81 -2.62 12.16 8.12
C GLN A 81 -3.14 11.90 6.70
N PHE A 82 -2.45 10.99 6.01
CA PHE A 82 -2.85 10.48 4.69
C PHE A 82 -3.18 9.00 4.78
N SER A 83 -4.18 8.59 3.99
CA SER A 83 -4.54 7.18 3.80
C SER A 83 -4.62 6.88 2.32
N TYR A 84 -4.40 5.62 1.96
CA TYR A 84 -4.62 5.13 0.60
C TYR A 84 -5.71 4.07 0.55
N ILE A 85 -6.29 3.91 -0.63
CA ILE A 85 -7.37 2.95 -0.87
C ILE A 85 -6.82 1.73 -1.62
N VAL A 86 -7.11 0.54 -1.11
CA VAL A 86 -6.86 -0.72 -1.82
C VAL A 86 -8.12 -1.11 -2.60
N PRO A 87 -8.03 -1.51 -3.88
CA PRO A 87 -6.81 -1.91 -4.61
C PRO A 87 -6.18 -0.84 -5.51
N CYS A 88 -6.69 0.40 -5.53
CA CYS A 88 -6.29 1.39 -6.52
C CYS A 88 -4.99 2.16 -6.20
N GLY A 89 -4.58 2.19 -4.93
CA GLY A 89 -3.39 2.86 -4.44
C GLY A 89 -3.49 4.38 -4.36
N CYS A 90 -4.66 4.97 -4.63
CA CYS A 90 -4.87 6.41 -4.53
C CYS A 90 -4.74 6.89 -3.08
N ALA A 91 -3.78 7.79 -2.81
CA ALA A 91 -3.56 8.38 -1.50
C ALA A 91 -4.17 9.78 -1.40
N MET A 92 -4.74 10.10 -0.24
CA MET A 92 -5.38 11.39 0.06
C MET A 92 -5.45 11.61 1.57
N ASN A 93 -5.84 12.81 2.00
CA ASN A 93 -5.98 13.11 3.42
C ASN A 93 -7.03 12.20 4.09
N THR A 94 -6.69 11.62 5.23
CA THR A 94 -7.50 10.63 5.97
C THR A 94 -8.85 11.21 6.40
N LYS A 95 -8.86 12.45 6.90
CA LYS A 95 -10.07 13.10 7.40
C LYS A 95 -11.07 13.31 6.27
N VAL A 96 -10.61 13.88 5.15
CA VAL A 96 -11.44 14.10 3.96
C VAL A 96 -12.04 12.78 3.46
N LEU A 97 -11.24 11.71 3.40
CA LEU A 97 -11.72 10.42 2.92
C LEU A 97 -12.79 9.81 3.85
N ARG A 98 -12.58 9.87 5.17
CA ARG A 98 -13.53 9.31 6.15
C ARG A 98 -14.82 10.11 6.23
N ASP A 99 -14.75 11.45 6.13
CA ASP A 99 -15.93 12.32 6.16
C ASP A 99 -16.85 12.07 4.96
N LEU A 100 -16.30 11.67 3.80
CA LEU A 100 -17.08 11.36 2.60
C LEU A 100 -17.85 10.04 2.68
N ASN A 101 -17.42 9.09 3.52
CA ASN A 101 -17.96 7.72 3.61
C ASN A 101 -18.22 7.07 2.23
N ALA A 102 -17.31 7.30 1.28
CA ALA A 102 -17.49 6.90 -0.11
C ALA A 102 -17.35 5.38 -0.29
N VAL A 103 -18.16 4.80 -1.19
CA VAL A 103 -18.07 3.36 -1.58
C VAL A 103 -17.20 3.13 -2.83
N ARG A 104 -16.74 4.22 -3.45
CA ARG A 104 -15.86 4.24 -4.63
C ARG A 104 -14.79 5.30 -4.46
N CYS A 105 -13.59 5.02 -4.95
CA CYS A 105 -12.46 5.92 -4.84
C CYS A 105 -12.80 7.29 -5.45
N PRO A 106 -12.68 8.40 -4.71
CA PRO A 106 -13.00 9.73 -5.24
C PRO A 106 -12.11 10.18 -6.41
N LEU A 107 -10.95 9.56 -6.61
CA LEU A 107 -9.98 9.92 -7.65
C LEU A 107 -10.07 9.07 -8.92
N CYS A 108 -10.39 7.78 -8.79
CA CYS A 108 -10.40 6.84 -9.92
C CYS A 108 -11.65 5.97 -10.02
N HIS A 109 -12.63 6.16 -9.12
CA HIS A 109 -13.92 5.46 -9.07
C HIS A 109 -13.87 3.94 -8.85
N GLU A 110 -12.69 3.40 -8.53
CA GLU A 110 -12.51 2.00 -8.13
C GLU A 110 -13.36 1.69 -6.90
N PRO A 111 -14.23 0.65 -6.92
CA PRO A 111 -15.00 0.25 -5.76
C PRO A 111 -14.07 -0.30 -4.66
N PHE A 112 -14.40 -0.01 -3.40
CA PHE A 112 -13.63 -0.50 -2.26
C PHE A 112 -14.51 -0.63 -1.02
N ASP A 113 -14.08 -1.46 -0.07
CA ASP A 113 -14.69 -1.58 1.25
C ASP A 113 -14.02 -0.61 2.24
N GLN A 114 -14.74 -0.11 3.24
CA GLN A 114 -14.18 0.79 4.26
C GLN A 114 -12.94 0.20 4.98
N GLN A 115 -12.91 -1.11 5.21
CA GLN A 115 -11.75 -1.81 5.77
C GLN A 115 -10.49 -1.75 4.89
N ASN A 116 -10.61 -1.33 3.62
CA ASN A 116 -9.51 -1.22 2.65
C ASN A 116 -8.97 0.21 2.53
N ILE A 117 -9.35 1.09 3.45
CA ILE A 117 -8.65 2.36 3.71
C ILE A 117 -7.48 2.07 4.64
N ILE A 118 -6.27 2.39 4.20
CA ILE A 118 -5.03 2.12 4.93
C ILE A 118 -4.39 3.44 5.29
N ASP A 119 -4.33 3.74 6.58
CA ASP A 119 -3.63 4.90 7.10
C ASP A 119 -2.12 4.72 6.94
N ILE A 120 -1.47 5.67 6.29
CA ILE A 120 -0.02 5.67 6.15
C ILE A 120 0.59 6.01 7.51
N ASN A 121 1.53 5.18 7.96
CA ASN A 121 2.09 5.26 9.32
C ASN A 121 1.01 5.28 10.43
N GLY A 122 -0.13 4.62 10.19
CA GLY A 122 -1.25 4.56 11.12
C GLY A 122 -1.09 3.56 12.26
N ASN A 123 -2.20 3.26 12.92
CA ASN A 123 -2.23 2.28 14.01
C ASN A 123 -2.09 0.84 13.48
N GLU A 124 -0.97 0.20 13.79
CA GLU A 124 -0.67 -1.16 13.36
C GLU A 124 -1.68 -2.20 13.88
N ALA A 125 -2.27 -2.01 15.05
CA ALA A 125 -3.20 -3.00 15.63
C ALA A 125 -4.48 -3.16 14.79
N GLU A 126 -4.99 -2.07 14.21
CA GLU A 126 -6.16 -2.10 13.33
C GLU A 126 -5.82 -2.72 11.97
N LEU A 127 -4.65 -2.37 11.43
CA LEU A 127 -4.15 -2.91 10.19
C LEU A 127 -3.82 -4.41 10.28
N GLN A 128 -3.38 -4.88 11.46
CA GLN A 128 -3.13 -6.28 11.72
C GLN A 128 -4.44 -7.08 11.67
N LYS A 129 -5.50 -6.62 12.35
CA LYS A 129 -6.83 -7.25 12.30
C LYS A 129 -7.35 -7.37 10.87
N ARG A 130 -7.19 -6.32 10.07
CA ARG A 130 -7.53 -6.34 8.64
C ARG A 130 -6.74 -7.43 7.92
N MET A 131 -5.43 -7.51 8.15
CA MET A 131 -4.59 -8.49 7.47
C MET A 131 -4.90 -9.93 7.89
N ASP A 132 -5.22 -10.18 9.14
CA ASP A 132 -5.64 -11.51 9.62
C ASP A 132 -6.90 -11.96 8.85
N THR A 133 -7.89 -11.07 8.73
CA THR A 133 -9.11 -11.30 7.94
C THR A 133 -8.79 -11.61 6.47
N LEU A 134 -7.84 -10.89 5.86
CA LEU A 134 -7.40 -11.17 4.49
C LEU A 134 -6.67 -12.50 4.37
N MET A 135 -5.85 -12.88 5.37
CA MET A 135 -5.15 -14.16 5.37
C MET A 135 -6.12 -15.34 5.44
N GLU A 136 -7.18 -15.25 6.28
CA GLU A 136 -8.27 -16.23 6.34
C GLU A 136 -8.96 -16.40 4.99
N LYS A 137 -9.21 -15.28 4.30
CA LYS A 137 -9.75 -15.25 2.93
C LYS A 137 -8.73 -15.61 1.85
N ARG A 138 -7.48 -15.92 2.22
CA ARG A 138 -6.37 -16.19 1.30
C ARG A 138 -6.11 -15.07 0.30
N LEU A 139 -6.22 -13.83 0.74
CA LEU A 139 -5.93 -12.63 -0.05
C LEU A 139 -4.59 -12.02 0.37
N TYR A 140 -3.91 -11.43 -0.60
CA TYR A 140 -2.78 -10.53 -0.35
C TYR A 140 -3.28 -9.16 0.09
N HIS A 141 -2.35 -8.30 0.54
CA HIS A 141 -2.67 -6.92 0.92
C HIS A 141 -3.41 -6.17 -0.19
N ASN A 142 -2.99 -6.40 -1.45
CA ASN A 142 -3.57 -5.82 -2.66
C ASN A 142 -4.87 -6.51 -3.15
N LEU A 143 -5.50 -7.34 -2.31
CA LEU A 143 -6.72 -8.11 -2.59
C LEU A 143 -6.61 -9.18 -3.68
N LYS A 144 -5.40 -9.47 -4.20
CA LYS A 144 -5.19 -10.61 -5.11
C LYS A 144 -5.21 -11.93 -4.35
N GLU A 145 -5.67 -12.99 -5.00
CA GLU A 145 -5.70 -14.33 -4.42
C GLU A 145 -4.30 -14.92 -4.21
N ARG A 146 -4.11 -15.59 -3.07
CA ARG A 146 -2.94 -16.41 -2.78
C ARG A 146 -3.15 -17.78 -3.41
N LYS A 147 -2.39 -18.07 -4.48
CA LYS A 147 -2.39 -19.40 -5.11
C LYS A 147 -2.02 -20.47 -4.07
N ARG A 148 -2.77 -21.57 -4.01
CA ARG A 148 -2.41 -22.74 -3.20
C ARG A 148 -1.00 -23.22 -3.60
N LYS A 149 -0.22 -23.69 -2.63
CA LYS A 149 0.96 -24.52 -2.93
C LYS A 149 0.45 -25.73 -3.71
N LYS A 150 0.78 -25.82 -4.99
CA LYS A 150 0.51 -26.99 -5.81
C LYS A 150 1.17 -28.20 -5.16
N THR A 151 0.40 -29.27 -4.93
CA THR A 151 0.98 -30.55 -4.55
C THR A 151 1.78 -31.10 -5.74
N PRO A 152 2.70 -32.06 -5.53
CA PRO A 152 3.43 -32.70 -6.63
C PRO A 152 2.52 -33.27 -7.72
N GLU A 153 1.30 -33.69 -7.36
CA GLU A 153 0.27 -34.25 -8.26
C GLU A 153 -0.23 -33.23 -9.30
N ASP A 154 -0.42 -31.97 -8.91
CA ASP A 154 -0.86 -30.89 -9.81
C ASP A 154 0.16 -30.55 -10.92
N LYS A 155 1.43 -30.92 -10.73
CA LYS A 155 2.51 -30.67 -11.72
C LYS A 155 2.54 -31.73 -12.82
N VAL A 156 2.02 -32.93 -12.56
CA VAL A 156 1.99 -34.04 -13.53
C VAL A 156 0.90 -33.80 -14.59
N SER A 157 -0.24 -33.25 -14.19
CA SER A 157 -1.42 -33.05 -15.06
C SER A 157 -1.20 -32.02 -16.18
N LYS A 158 -0.24 -31.10 -16.05
CA LYS A 158 0.08 -30.12 -17.11
C LYS A 158 1.01 -30.66 -18.20
N LYS A 159 1.74 -31.75 -17.98
CA LYS A 159 2.60 -32.35 -19.02
C LYS A 159 1.84 -33.24 -20.02
N ARG A 160 0.60 -33.62 -19.74
CA ARG A 160 -0.20 -34.53 -20.60
C ARG A 160 -1.16 -33.85 -21.58
N LYS A 161 -1.20 -32.51 -21.65
CA LYS A 161 -2.10 -31.75 -22.54
C LYS A 161 -1.43 -31.18 -23.80
N VAL A 162 -0.30 -31.76 -24.22
CA VAL A 162 0.30 -31.50 -25.53
C VAL A 162 0.57 -32.87 -26.16
N LEU A 163 -0.46 -33.41 -26.81
CA LEU A 163 -0.41 -34.44 -27.84
C LEU A 163 -1.67 -34.26 -28.68
#